data_AF-A0A2E5JF07-F1
#
_entry.id   AF-A0A2E5JF07-F1
#
_cell.length_a   1.000
_cell.length_b   1.000
_cell.length_c   1.000
_cell.angle_alpha   90.00
_cell.angle_beta   90.00
_cell.angle_gamma   90.00
#
_symmetry.space_group_name_H-M   'P 1'
#
loop_
_entity.id
_entity.type
_entity.pdbx_description
1 polymer ?
#
loop_
_entity_poly.entity_id
_entity_poly.type
_entity_poly.pdbx_seq_one_letter_code
_entity_poly.pdbx_strand_id
1 'polypeptide(L)'
;MNKRRILFLVVIFAVAAMIGSQKKLNEEVLRAAPESAPTTRSVFVQNDQAVEEVLEVEKELTGLESLDQSIARISKGMPTKQELRALGEHELHHMPLSIAELSEELGNIKQLLHDNPTDGLIIGKSIAFYRTCSVQGEWPSSVRALCLANLHEVAGESFDSAPVELYRLAKLAVELPET
;
A
#
# COMPACT_ATOMS: atom_id res chain seq x y z
N MET A 1 -30.73 42.18 7.53
CA MET A 1 -30.01 41.06 6.90
C MET A 1 -28.57 41.51 6.64
N ASN A 2 -27.56 40.87 7.25
CA ASN A 2 -26.18 41.36 7.23
C ASN A 2 -25.50 41.13 5.87
N LYS A 3 -24.91 42.17 5.27
CA LYS A 3 -24.21 42.12 3.97
C LYS A 3 -23.18 40.98 3.87
N ARG A 4 -22.54 40.59 4.99
CA ARG A 4 -21.62 39.45 5.06
C ARG A 4 -22.27 38.09 4.81
N ARG A 5 -23.55 37.90 5.18
CA ARG A 5 -24.27 36.64 4.95
C ARG A 5 -24.67 36.46 3.49
N ILE A 6 -24.94 37.57 2.77
CA ILE A 6 -25.26 37.54 1.33
C ILE A 6 -24.01 37.11 0.55
N LEU A 7 -22.84 37.63 0.91
CA LEU A 7 -21.59 37.32 0.23
C LEU A 7 -21.20 35.85 0.37
N PHE A 8 -21.40 35.26 1.55
CA PHE A 8 -21.16 33.82 1.77
C PHE A 8 -22.08 32.92 0.94
N LEU A 9 -23.37 33.26 0.81
CA LEU A 9 -24.31 32.46 0.02
C LEU A 9 -23.98 32.49 -1.48
N VAL A 10 -23.52 33.63 -2.00
CA VAL A 10 -23.10 33.74 -3.40
C VAL A 10 -21.86 32.88 -3.70
N VAL A 11 -20.89 32.83 -2.78
CA VAL A 11 -19.69 31.98 -2.94
C VAL A 11 -20.05 30.49 -2.94
N ILE A 12 -20.94 30.05 -2.05
CA ILE A 12 -21.38 28.64 -2.01
C ILE A 12 -22.08 28.25 -3.32
N PHE A 13 -22.94 29.13 -3.86
CA PHE A 13 -23.64 28.88 -5.12
C PHE A 13 -22.67 28.80 -6.32
N ALA A 14 -21.62 29.62 -6.35
CA ALA A 14 -20.61 29.59 -7.40
C ALA A 14 -19.78 28.29 -7.39
N VAL A 15 -19.43 27.77 -6.21
CA VAL A 15 -18.67 26.51 -6.08
C VAL A 15 -19.53 25.31 -6.51
N ALA A 16 -20.81 25.28 -6.14
CA ALA A 16 -21.73 24.21 -6.54
C ALA A 16 -21.95 24.15 -8.07
N ALA A 17 -21.98 25.31 -8.75
CA ALA A 17 -22.12 25.36 -10.20
C ALA A 17 -20.89 24.81 -10.96
N MET A 18 -19.68 24.95 -10.42
CA MET A 18 -18.48 24.40 -11.06
C MET A 18 -18.41 22.85 -10.97
N ILE A 19 -18.85 22.26 -9.86
CA ILE A 19 -18.84 20.80 -9.68
C ILE A 19 -19.83 20.10 -10.63
N GLY A 20 -20.97 20.74 -10.94
CA GLY A 20 -21.96 20.20 -11.87
C GLY A 20 -21.50 20.13 -13.33
N SER A 21 -20.57 21.01 -13.76
CA SER A 21 -20.14 21.10 -15.16
C SER A 21 -19.13 20.00 -15.56
N GLN A 22 -18.34 19.50 -14.61
CA GLN A 22 -17.35 18.43 -14.87
C GLN A 22 -17.99 17.06 -15.16
N LYS A 23 -19.19 16.77 -14.65
CA LYS A 23 -19.86 15.48 -14.88
C LYS A 23 -20.34 15.27 -16.31
N LYS A 24 -20.58 16.34 -17.08
CA LYS A 24 -21.19 16.23 -18.41
C LYS A 24 -20.21 15.92 -19.55
N LEU A 25 -18.90 16.08 -19.33
CA LEU A 25 -17.87 15.86 -20.36
C LEU A 25 -17.35 14.41 -20.43
N ASN A 26 -17.60 13.59 -19.41
CA ASN A 26 -17.10 12.21 -19.37
C ASN A 26 -18.07 11.16 -19.95
N GLU A 27 -19.34 11.49 -20.21
CA GLU A 27 -20.30 10.53 -20.77
C GLU A 27 -20.31 10.47 -22.31
N GLU A 28 -19.70 11.43 -23.00
CA GLU A 28 -19.79 11.52 -24.47
C GLU A 28 -18.64 10.82 -25.22
N VAL A 29 -17.63 10.30 -24.51
CA VAL A 29 -16.44 9.66 -25.12
C VAL A 29 -16.56 8.12 -25.22
N LEU A 30 -17.59 7.50 -24.64
CA LEU A 30 -17.75 6.03 -24.58
C LEU A 30 -18.74 5.45 -25.62
N ARG A 31 -19.01 6.16 -26.72
CA ARG A 31 -19.87 5.69 -27.83
C ARG A 31 -19.23 5.74 -29.21
N ALA A 32 -17.93 5.44 -29.31
CA ALA A 32 -17.30 5.09 -30.57
C ALA A 32 -17.25 3.57 -30.71
N ALA A 33 -18.10 3.02 -31.57
CA ALA A 33 -18.09 1.60 -31.93
C ALA A 33 -16.82 1.25 -32.71
N PRO A 34 -16.12 0.14 -32.39
CA PRO A 34 -15.07 -0.36 -33.26
C PRO A 34 -15.69 -1.15 -34.44
N GLU A 35 -15.34 -0.71 -35.65
CA GLU A 35 -15.63 -1.36 -36.92
C GLU A 35 -15.10 -2.81 -36.96
N SER A 36 -15.89 -3.68 -37.56
CA SER A 36 -15.62 -5.09 -37.81
C SER A 36 -14.50 -5.30 -38.84
N ALA A 37 -13.55 -6.20 -38.53
CA ALA A 37 -12.64 -6.83 -39.50
C ALA A 37 -12.47 -8.33 -39.16
N PRO A 38 -12.08 -9.18 -40.13
CA PRO A 38 -12.71 -10.48 -40.37
C PRO A 38 -12.14 -11.67 -39.58
N THR A 39 -13.02 -12.66 -39.45
CA THR A 39 -12.87 -13.99 -38.86
C THR A 39 -11.62 -14.76 -39.27
N THR A 40 -10.71 -14.99 -38.31
CA THR A 40 -9.77 -16.12 -38.32
C THR A 40 -10.39 -17.27 -37.54
N ARG A 41 -10.76 -18.33 -38.26
CA ARG A 41 -11.35 -19.56 -37.72
C ARG A 41 -10.28 -20.36 -36.98
N SER A 42 -10.16 -20.19 -35.66
CA SER A 42 -9.42 -21.14 -34.82
C SER A 42 -10.31 -22.35 -34.55
N VAL A 43 -9.84 -23.52 -34.97
CA VAL A 43 -10.41 -24.81 -34.58
C VAL A 43 -10.00 -25.04 -33.13
N PHE A 44 -10.96 -24.98 -32.21
CA PHE A 44 -10.78 -25.44 -30.85
C PHE A 44 -10.77 -26.96 -30.86
N VAL A 45 -9.61 -27.56 -30.62
CA VAL A 45 -9.49 -28.94 -30.18
C VAL A 45 -9.89 -28.95 -28.71
N GLN A 46 -11.07 -29.49 -28.40
CA GLN A 46 -11.45 -29.84 -27.04
C GLN A 46 -10.55 -30.99 -26.60
N ASN A 47 -9.57 -30.68 -25.76
CA ASN A 47 -8.84 -31.67 -25.00
C ASN A 47 -9.55 -31.76 -23.64
N ASP A 48 -10.50 -32.70 -23.54
CA ASP A 48 -11.16 -33.08 -22.29
C ASP A 48 -10.16 -33.84 -21.39
N GLN A 49 -9.16 -33.12 -20.87
CA GLN A 49 -8.38 -33.60 -19.74
C GLN A 49 -8.99 -33.03 -18.48
N ALA A 50 -9.57 -33.95 -17.69
CA ALA A 50 -10.01 -33.75 -16.33
C ALA A 50 -8.92 -33.03 -15.53
N VAL A 51 -9.08 -31.72 -15.38
CA VAL A 51 -8.39 -30.94 -14.37
C VAL A 51 -9.13 -31.27 -13.08
N GLU A 52 -8.52 -32.15 -12.29
CA GLU A 52 -8.85 -32.36 -10.89
C GLU A 52 -8.78 -30.98 -10.22
N GLU A 53 -9.96 -30.41 -9.99
CA GLU A 53 -10.18 -29.10 -9.40
C GLU A 53 -9.72 -29.19 -7.94
N VAL A 54 -8.44 -28.97 -7.70
CA VAL A 54 -7.89 -28.75 -6.36
C VAL A 54 -8.50 -27.44 -5.89
N LEU A 55 -9.63 -27.55 -5.20
CA LEU A 55 -10.25 -26.48 -4.44
C LEU A 55 -9.30 -26.19 -3.26
N GLU A 56 -8.22 -25.45 -3.53
CA GLU A 56 -7.43 -24.83 -2.49
C GLU A 56 -8.33 -23.77 -1.84
N VAL A 57 -8.91 -24.16 -0.71
CA VAL A 57 -9.60 -23.23 0.17
C VAL A 57 -8.53 -22.25 0.64
N GLU A 58 -8.45 -21.10 -0.02
CA GLU A 58 -7.64 -19.96 0.43
C GLU A 58 -8.09 -19.61 1.84
N LYS A 59 -7.34 -20.12 2.82
CA LYS A 59 -7.58 -19.81 4.22
C LYS A 59 -7.28 -18.33 4.38
N GLU A 60 -8.34 -17.53 4.56
CA GLU A 60 -8.24 -16.11 4.85
C GLU A 60 -7.35 -15.92 6.08
N LEU A 61 -6.17 -15.36 5.87
CA LEU A 61 -5.22 -15.09 6.95
C LEU A 61 -5.75 -13.96 7.81
N THR A 62 -5.53 -14.06 9.12
CA THR A 62 -5.78 -12.91 10.00
C THR A 62 -4.85 -11.76 9.63
N GLY A 63 -5.25 -10.51 9.95
CA GLY A 63 -4.42 -9.33 9.67
C GLY A 63 -3.01 -9.43 10.27
N LEU A 64 -2.90 -9.99 11.48
CA LEU A 64 -1.61 -10.18 12.15
C LEU A 64 -0.72 -11.22 11.44
N GLU A 65 -1.30 -12.34 10.97
CA GLU A 65 -0.57 -13.35 10.18
C GLU A 65 -0.12 -12.79 8.83
N SER A 66 -0.97 -11.99 8.18
CA SER A 66 -0.61 -11.29 6.94
C SER A 66 0.59 -10.35 7.18
N LEU A 67 0.57 -9.58 8.28
CA LEU A 67 1.70 -8.74 8.69
C LEU A 67 2.99 -9.54 8.90
N ASP A 68 2.91 -10.68 9.60
CA ASP A 68 4.04 -11.59 9.79
C ASP A 68 4.66 -12.03 8.46
N GLN A 69 3.81 -12.43 7.51
CA GLN A 69 4.26 -12.91 6.22
C GLN A 69 4.92 -11.79 5.40
N SER A 70 4.33 -10.59 5.34
CA SER A 70 4.93 -9.46 4.62
C SER A 70 6.27 -9.05 5.24
N ILE A 71 6.36 -8.95 6.57
CA ILE A 71 7.63 -8.66 7.27
C ILE A 71 8.69 -9.72 6.94
N ALA A 72 8.32 -11.00 6.96
CA ALA A 72 9.23 -12.09 6.67
C ALA A 72 9.72 -12.08 5.21
N ARG A 73 8.83 -11.82 4.24
CA ARG A 73 9.17 -11.70 2.82
C ARG A 73 10.14 -10.55 2.59
N ILE A 74 9.86 -9.38 3.13
CA ILE A 74 10.74 -8.21 3.01
C ILE A 74 12.10 -8.50 3.66
N SER A 75 12.09 -9.01 4.89
CA SER A 75 13.33 -9.23 5.64
C SER A 75 14.27 -10.25 4.99
N LYS A 76 13.72 -11.26 4.31
CA LYS A 76 14.51 -12.31 3.63
C LYS A 76 14.82 -11.98 2.17
N GLY A 77 13.93 -11.26 1.49
CA GLY A 77 14.01 -11.01 0.05
C GLY A 77 14.74 -9.72 -0.32
N MET A 78 14.89 -8.77 0.61
CA MET A 78 15.44 -7.45 0.27
C MET A 78 16.88 -7.54 -0.24
N PRO A 79 17.15 -7.12 -1.49
CA PRO A 79 18.50 -7.16 -2.03
C PRO A 79 19.39 -6.17 -1.29
N THR A 80 20.62 -6.58 -1.07
CA THR A 80 21.68 -5.73 -0.55
C THR A 80 22.13 -4.70 -1.58
N LYS A 81 22.76 -3.62 -1.13
CA LYS A 81 23.41 -2.63 -2.01
C LYS A 81 24.44 -3.29 -2.93
N GLN A 82 25.12 -4.34 -2.48
CA GLN A 82 26.12 -5.03 -3.29
C GLN A 82 25.45 -5.80 -4.42
N GLU A 83 24.38 -6.54 -4.15
CA GLU A 83 23.62 -7.28 -5.17
C GLU A 83 23.05 -6.33 -6.22
N LEU A 84 22.50 -5.18 -5.80
CA LEU A 84 21.99 -4.17 -6.73
C LEU A 84 23.08 -3.57 -7.63
N ARG A 85 24.29 -3.37 -7.12
CA ARG A 85 25.42 -2.87 -7.93
C ARG A 85 25.94 -3.91 -8.91
N ALA A 86 25.69 -5.18 -8.64
CA ALA A 86 26.07 -6.28 -9.53
C ALA A 86 25.06 -6.49 -10.67
N LEU A 87 23.88 -5.86 -10.60
CA LEU A 87 22.91 -5.86 -11.69
C LEU A 87 23.50 -5.17 -12.94
N GLY A 88 23.10 -5.65 -14.11
CA GLY A 88 23.55 -5.09 -15.37
C GLY A 88 23.02 -3.68 -15.61
N GLU A 89 23.70 -2.90 -16.45
CA GLU A 89 23.29 -1.52 -16.80
C GLU A 89 21.84 -1.46 -17.32
N HIS A 90 21.41 -2.49 -18.06
CA HIS A 90 20.03 -2.63 -18.55
C HIS A 90 18.99 -2.73 -17.42
N GLU A 91 19.31 -3.42 -16.33
CA GLU A 91 18.42 -3.63 -15.19
C GLU A 91 18.34 -2.39 -14.28
N LEU A 92 19.33 -1.50 -14.35
CA LEU A 92 19.41 -0.28 -13.55
C LEU A 92 18.67 0.91 -14.18
N HIS A 93 18.30 0.84 -15.46
CA HIS A 93 17.47 1.87 -16.12
C HIS A 93 16.03 1.88 -15.61
N HIS A 94 15.59 0.80 -14.97
CA HIS A 94 14.28 0.65 -14.36
C HIS A 94 14.43 0.29 -12.88
N MET A 95 13.34 0.38 -12.12
CA MET A 95 13.34 -0.19 -10.77
C MET A 95 13.52 -1.71 -10.89
N PRO A 96 14.53 -2.31 -10.25
CA PRO A 96 14.70 -3.77 -10.25
C PRO A 96 13.44 -4.44 -9.72
N LEU A 97 13.01 -5.52 -10.38
CA LEU A 97 11.76 -6.23 -10.04
C LEU A 97 11.74 -6.65 -8.56
N SER A 98 12.88 -7.12 -8.03
CA SER A 98 13.03 -7.49 -6.63
C SER A 98 12.77 -6.33 -5.66
N ILE A 99 13.06 -5.09 -6.03
CA ILE A 99 12.70 -3.92 -5.23
C ILE A 99 11.22 -3.59 -5.39
N ALA A 100 10.67 -3.71 -6.60
CA ALA A 100 9.27 -3.39 -6.88
C ALA A 100 8.32 -4.29 -6.09
N GLU A 101 8.51 -5.61 -6.15
CA GLU A 101 7.69 -6.60 -5.41
C GLU A 101 7.75 -6.38 -3.90
N LEU A 102 8.92 -6.08 -3.36
CA LEU A 102 9.07 -5.83 -1.92
C LEU A 102 8.55 -4.45 -1.50
N SER A 103 8.52 -3.49 -2.43
CA SER A 103 7.88 -2.20 -2.20
C SER A 103 6.35 -2.33 -2.15
N GLU A 104 5.78 -3.27 -2.92
CA GLU A 104 4.37 -3.64 -2.81
C GLU A 104 4.07 -4.24 -1.43
N GLU A 105 4.91 -5.15 -0.94
CA GLU A 105 4.77 -5.71 0.41
C GLU A 105 4.86 -4.63 1.52
N LEU A 106 5.71 -3.61 1.35
CA LEU A 106 5.73 -2.45 2.24
C LEU A 106 4.42 -1.65 2.17
N GLY A 107 3.84 -1.51 0.98
CA GLY A 107 2.52 -0.94 0.76
C GLY A 107 1.42 -1.73 1.47
N ASN A 108 1.47 -3.06 1.42
CA ASN A 108 0.52 -3.94 2.10
C ASN A 108 0.55 -3.76 3.62
N ILE A 109 1.73 -3.64 4.22
CA ILE A 109 1.86 -3.32 5.66
C ILE A 109 1.20 -1.98 5.98
N LYS A 110 1.40 -0.96 5.13
CA LYS A 110 0.76 0.36 5.31
C LYS A 110 -0.76 0.28 5.17
N GLN A 111 -1.27 -0.46 4.19
CA GLN A 111 -2.70 -0.66 3.99
C GLN A 111 -3.32 -1.37 5.19
N LEU A 112 -2.66 -2.42 5.69
CA LEU A 112 -3.12 -3.15 6.87
C LEU A 112 -3.24 -2.25 8.11
N LEU A 113 -2.31 -1.32 8.30
CA LEU A 113 -2.39 -0.31 9.38
C LEU A 113 -3.56 0.65 9.19
N HIS A 114 -3.83 1.05 7.95
CA HIS A 114 -4.97 1.90 7.63
C HIS A 114 -6.31 1.19 7.94
N ASP A 115 -6.39 -0.10 7.60
CA ASP A 115 -7.59 -0.91 7.80
C ASP A 115 -7.79 -1.29 9.29
N ASN A 116 -6.73 -1.28 10.09
CA ASN A 116 -6.75 -1.65 11.51
C ASN A 116 -6.17 -0.54 12.41
N PRO A 117 -6.75 0.68 12.42
CA PRO A 117 -6.15 1.86 13.06
C PRO A 117 -6.17 1.83 14.59
N THR A 118 -6.87 0.86 15.19
CA THR A 118 -6.98 0.70 16.65
C THR A 118 -6.34 -0.60 17.17
N ASP A 119 -5.82 -1.45 16.28
CA ASP A 119 -5.18 -2.70 16.68
C ASP A 119 -3.75 -2.42 17.17
N GLY A 120 -3.60 -2.35 18.49
CA GLY A 120 -2.32 -2.05 19.14
C GLY A 120 -1.20 -3.06 18.81
N LEU A 121 -1.54 -4.31 18.49
CA LEU A 121 -0.55 -5.34 18.12
C LEU A 121 -0.03 -5.09 16.71
N ILE A 122 -0.94 -4.87 15.74
CA ILE A 122 -0.56 -4.55 14.35
C ILE A 122 0.25 -3.25 14.31
N ILE A 123 -0.18 -2.22 15.03
CA ILE A 123 0.50 -0.93 15.11
C ILE A 123 1.89 -1.08 15.74
N GLY A 124 1.98 -1.65 16.95
CA GLY A 124 3.25 -1.78 17.68
C GLY A 124 4.29 -2.59 16.89
N LYS A 125 3.85 -3.67 16.25
CA LYS A 125 4.71 -4.53 15.44
C LYS A 125 5.17 -3.86 14.16
N SER A 126 4.30 -3.12 13.48
CA SER A 126 4.68 -2.37 12.29
C SER A 126 5.66 -1.24 12.61
N ILE A 127 5.48 -0.53 13.73
CA ILE A 127 6.46 0.45 14.24
C ILE A 127 7.82 -0.19 14.46
N ALA A 128 7.86 -1.35 15.13
CA ALA A 128 9.11 -2.07 15.40
C ALA A 128 9.82 -2.49 14.10
N PHE A 129 9.04 -2.96 13.11
CA PHE A 129 9.54 -3.30 11.78
C PHE A 129 10.11 -2.07 11.06
N TYR A 130 9.34 -0.98 10.91
CA TYR A 130 9.80 0.21 10.19
C TYR A 130 11.03 0.86 10.83
N ARG A 131 11.11 0.85 12.16
CA ARG A 131 12.31 1.28 12.89
C ARG A 131 13.52 0.46 12.49
N THR A 132 13.42 -0.87 12.51
CA THR A 132 14.51 -1.77 12.11
C THR A 132 14.89 -1.59 10.65
N CYS A 133 13.88 -1.52 9.76
CA CYS A 133 14.08 -1.31 8.32
C CYS A 133 14.83 0.00 8.02
N SER A 134 14.46 1.11 8.65
CA SER A 134 15.04 2.44 8.38
C SER A 134 16.54 2.54 8.69
N VAL A 135 17.04 1.73 9.63
CA VAL A 135 18.44 1.74 10.06
C VAL A 135 19.27 0.64 9.40
N GLN A 136 18.67 -0.23 8.58
CA GLN A 136 19.37 -1.38 8.03
C GLN A 136 20.45 -0.96 7.02
N GLY A 137 21.73 -1.15 7.38
CA GLY A 137 22.89 -0.60 6.66
C GLY A 137 23.00 -1.07 5.20
N GLU A 138 22.72 -2.35 4.99
CA GLU A 138 22.92 -3.05 3.72
C GLU A 138 21.77 -2.86 2.73
N TRP A 139 20.61 -2.39 3.19
CA TRP A 139 19.43 -2.21 2.33
C TRP A 139 19.49 -0.92 1.51
N PRO A 140 18.79 -0.85 0.36
CA PRO A 140 18.83 0.31 -0.52
C PRO A 140 18.35 1.58 0.20
N SER A 141 19.02 2.70 -0.04
CA SER A 141 18.71 3.96 0.67
C SER A 141 17.27 4.43 0.45
N SER A 142 16.69 4.19 -0.73
CA SER A 142 15.30 4.50 -1.06
C SER A 142 14.31 3.73 -0.18
N VAL A 143 14.52 2.42 -0.01
CA VAL A 143 13.70 1.56 0.85
C VAL A 143 13.78 2.01 2.30
N ARG A 144 14.98 2.31 2.79
CA ARG A 144 15.16 2.83 4.15
C ARG A 144 14.46 4.16 4.38
N ALA A 145 14.52 5.06 3.39
CA ALA A 145 13.82 6.34 3.45
C ALA A 145 12.30 6.16 3.47
N LEU A 146 11.78 5.21 2.68
CA LEU A 146 10.36 4.86 2.70
C LEU A 146 9.92 4.29 4.06
N CYS A 147 10.70 3.37 4.63
CA CYS A 147 10.45 2.85 5.97
C CYS A 147 10.49 3.95 7.04
N LEU A 148 11.40 4.92 6.93
CA LEU A 148 11.46 6.06 7.84
C LEU A 148 10.22 6.96 7.71
N ALA A 149 9.78 7.22 6.47
CA ALA A 149 8.56 8.00 6.23
C ALA A 149 7.32 7.31 6.83
N ASN A 150 7.16 6.01 6.58
CA ASN A 150 6.06 5.23 7.14
C ASN A 150 6.15 5.14 8.68
N LEU A 151 7.35 5.03 9.25
CA LEU A 151 7.53 5.09 10.71
C LEU A 151 7.01 6.43 11.27
N HIS A 152 7.33 7.54 10.61
CA HIS A 152 6.93 8.88 11.03
C HIS A 152 5.41 9.07 10.96
N GLU A 153 4.77 8.51 9.94
CA GLU A 153 3.32 8.56 9.79
C GLU A 153 2.62 7.74 10.89
N VAL A 154 3.11 6.53 11.16
CA VAL A 154 2.46 5.58 12.09
C VAL A 154 2.75 5.92 13.56
N ALA A 155 3.94 6.43 13.87
CA ALA A 155 4.26 6.91 15.21
C ALA A 155 3.58 8.28 15.53
N GLY A 156 2.87 8.85 14.55
CA GLY A 156 2.41 10.23 14.55
C GLY A 156 3.56 11.19 14.20
N GLU A 157 3.23 12.35 13.61
CA GLU A 157 4.16 13.44 13.23
C GLU A 157 5.01 14.02 14.40
N SER A 158 5.01 13.35 15.54
CA SER A 158 5.45 13.81 16.82
C SER A 158 6.62 12.94 17.30
N PHE A 159 7.77 13.10 16.66
CA PHE A 159 9.01 13.03 17.44
C PHE A 159 9.17 14.27 18.33
N ASP A 160 8.40 15.34 18.07
CA ASP A 160 8.47 16.61 18.80
C ASP A 160 7.41 16.81 19.92
N SER A 161 6.35 15.98 20.06
CA SER A 161 5.29 16.25 21.08
C SER A 161 4.70 15.07 21.89
N ALA A 162 5.07 13.82 21.63
CA ALA A 162 4.50 12.64 22.28
C ALA A 162 5.39 11.37 22.29
N PRO A 163 6.74 11.42 22.28
CA PRO A 163 7.55 10.21 22.11
C PRO A 163 7.57 9.27 23.34
N VAL A 164 6.96 9.64 24.46
CA VAL A 164 7.05 8.84 25.71
C VAL A 164 5.80 8.00 25.97
N GLU A 165 4.59 8.53 25.74
CA GLU A 165 3.34 7.86 26.13
C GLU A 165 3.01 6.67 25.22
N LEU A 166 3.06 6.82 23.89
CA LEU A 166 2.78 5.71 22.97
C LEU A 166 3.82 4.60 23.05
N TYR A 167 5.10 4.95 23.24
CA TYR A 167 6.16 3.98 23.47
C TYR A 167 5.98 3.23 24.81
N ARG A 168 5.51 3.93 25.85
CA ARG A 168 5.21 3.34 27.16
C ARG A 168 3.99 2.41 27.09
N LEU A 169 2.96 2.79 26.33
CA LEU A 169 1.76 1.97 26.11
C LEU A 169 2.08 0.72 25.28
N ALA A 170 2.85 0.86 24.19
CA ALA A 170 3.29 -0.28 23.39
C ALA A 170 4.18 -1.23 24.19
N LYS A 171 5.09 -0.71 25.03
CA LYS A 171 5.91 -1.52 25.92
C LYS A 171 5.07 -2.25 26.98
N LEU A 172 4.08 -1.57 27.58
CA LEU A 172 3.16 -2.18 28.54
C LEU A 172 2.29 -3.28 27.91
N ALA A 173 1.86 -3.11 26.67
CA ALA A 173 1.06 -4.10 25.95
C ALA A 173 1.83 -5.40 25.65
N VAL A 174 3.16 -5.31 25.46
CA VAL A 174 4.02 -6.46 25.19
C VAL A 174 4.46 -7.19 26.47
N GLU A 175 4.48 -6.51 27.62
CA GLU A 175 4.94 -7.05 28.90
C GLU A 175 3.82 -7.64 29.79
N LEU A 176 2.55 -7.61 29.36
CA LEU A 176 1.45 -8.17 30.14
C LEU A 176 1.36 -9.70 29.93
N PRO A 177 1.55 -10.52 30.97
CA PRO A 177 1.26 -11.95 30.88
C PRO A 177 -0.24 -12.15 30.69
N GLU A 178 -0.62 -13.03 29.76
CA GLU A 178 -2.00 -13.46 29.56
C GLU A 178 -2.57 -13.98 30.90
N THR A 179 -3.54 -13.26 31.46
CA THR A 179 -4.35 -13.69 32.60
C THR A 179 -5.62 -14.37 32.13
#